data_AF-A0A940EI63-F1
#
_entry.id   AF-A0A940EI63-F1
#
_cell.length_a   1.000
_cell.length_b   1.000
_cell.length_c   1.000
_cell.angle_alpha   90.00
_cell.angle_beta   90.00
_cell.angle_gamma   90.00
#
_symmetry.space_group_name_H-M   'P 1'
#
loop_
_entity.id
_entity.type
_entity.pdbx_description
1 polymer ?
#
loop_
_entity_poly.entity_id
_entity_poly.type
_entity_poly.pdbx_seq_one_letter_code
_entity_poly.pdbx_strand_id
1 'polypeptide(L)'
;MKLLSVLIISLLVIAGCKSTPERYLTKPPITVEQSDLKDYWVHVSKEFSFKTGKLKQPKEPGFVKIMYLIDSNGEIFEPKIVESVPDGAWDKFALRALSNLHYAPAKANSSNRPVYVTTTLEFGL
;
A
#
# COMPACT_ATOMS: atom_id res chain seq x y z
N MET A 1 33.42 -49.26 -20.78
CA MET A 1 34.07 -47.94 -20.70
C MET A 1 33.40 -47.06 -21.75
N LYS A 2 32.75 -45.91 -21.55
CA LYS A 2 32.50 -44.94 -20.46
C LYS A 2 31.09 -44.36 -20.79
N LEU A 3 30.06 -44.64 -20.00
CA LEU A 3 29.45 -43.72 -19.03
C LEU A 3 29.47 -42.22 -19.42
N LEU A 4 28.25 -41.69 -19.60
CA LEU A 4 27.77 -40.33 -19.37
C LEU A 4 28.49 -39.15 -20.05
N SER A 5 27.75 -38.39 -20.86
CA SER A 5 27.46 -36.99 -20.54
C SER A 5 26.35 -36.45 -21.45
N VAL A 6 25.12 -36.72 -21.02
CA VAL A 6 23.95 -35.94 -21.39
C VAL A 6 24.14 -34.55 -20.78
N LEU A 7 24.59 -33.56 -21.55
CA LEU A 7 24.65 -32.18 -21.09
C LEU A 7 23.31 -31.50 -21.37
N ILE A 8 22.33 -31.86 -20.53
CA ILE A 8 21.09 -31.09 -20.35
C ILE A 8 21.51 -29.70 -19.91
N ILE A 9 21.39 -28.73 -20.81
CA ILE A 9 21.36 -27.32 -20.46
C ILE A 9 20.04 -27.12 -19.73
N SER A 10 20.06 -27.36 -18.41
CA SER A 10 18.94 -27.03 -17.55
C SER A 10 18.80 -25.52 -17.57
N LEU A 11 17.86 -25.05 -18.36
CA LEU A 11 17.32 -23.71 -18.32
C LEU A 11 16.92 -23.42 -16.86
N LEU A 12 17.76 -22.70 -16.11
CA LEU A 12 17.39 -22.12 -14.82
C LEU A 12 16.31 -21.08 -15.10
N VAL A 13 15.06 -21.54 -15.14
CA VAL A 13 13.90 -20.65 -15.03
C VAL A 13 13.84 -20.24 -13.57
N ILE A 14 14.58 -19.19 -13.23
CA ILE A 14 14.41 -18.51 -11.93
C ILE A 14 13.08 -17.78 -12.04
N ALA A 15 12.00 -18.47 -11.67
CA ALA A 15 10.74 -17.84 -11.37
C ALA A 15 10.99 -16.90 -10.18
N GLY A 16 11.29 -15.64 -10.46
CA GLY A 16 11.37 -14.60 -9.46
C GLY A 16 9.97 -14.39 -8.87
N CYS A 17 9.66 -15.10 -7.79
CA CYS A 17 8.56 -14.71 -6.93
C CYS A 17 8.86 -13.27 -6.48
N LYS A 18 8.01 -12.32 -6.89
CA LYS A 18 8.04 -10.96 -6.34
C LYS A 18 7.77 -11.09 -4.84
N SER A 19 8.82 -10.95 -4.02
CA SER A 19 8.69 -11.01 -2.57
C SER A 19 7.80 -9.85 -2.12
N THR A 20 6.86 -10.13 -1.22
CA THR A 20 6.14 -9.08 -0.49
C THR A 20 7.19 -8.25 0.28
N PRO A 21 7.11 -6.90 0.24
CA PRO A 21 8.02 -6.06 1.01
C PRO A 21 8.01 -6.47 2.48
N GLU A 22 9.21 -6.63 3.06
CA GLU A 22 9.35 -6.84 4.49
C GLU A 22 9.28 -5.49 5.21
N ARG A 23 8.58 -5.47 6.35
CA ARG A 23 8.36 -4.24 7.14
C ARG A 23 9.68 -3.71 7.69
N TYR A 24 10.00 -2.45 7.40
CA TYR A 24 11.24 -1.81 7.85
C TYR A 24 10.98 -0.56 8.69
N LEU A 25 11.51 -0.51 9.91
CA LEU A 25 11.29 0.57 10.86
C LEU A 25 12.63 1.09 11.40
N THR A 26 12.97 2.34 11.10
CA THR A 26 14.16 3.01 11.67
C THR A 26 13.95 3.40 13.13
N LYS A 27 12.69 3.57 13.54
CA LYS A 27 12.23 3.99 14.87
C LYS A 27 10.85 3.39 15.16
N PRO A 28 10.41 3.36 16.44
CA PRO A 28 9.02 3.05 16.76
C PRO A 28 8.05 4.01 16.03
N PRO A 29 6.97 3.49 15.42
CA PRO A 29 5.98 4.33 14.76
C PRO A 29 5.26 5.25 15.74
N ILE A 30 4.81 6.40 15.25
CA ILE A 30 3.90 7.29 15.97
C ILE A 30 2.58 7.42 15.25
N THR A 31 1.50 7.63 15.99
CA THR A 31 0.22 8.01 15.39
C THR A 31 0.22 9.50 15.08
N VAL A 32 -0.21 9.85 13.87
CA VAL A 32 -0.38 11.24 13.42
C VAL A 32 -1.78 11.43 12.86
N GLU A 33 -2.28 12.66 12.97
CA GLU A 33 -3.51 13.06 12.30
C GLU A 33 -3.30 13.16 10.79
N GLN A 34 -4.37 12.94 10.02
CA GLN A 34 -4.31 13.01 8.56
C GLN A 34 -3.85 14.38 8.04
N SER A 35 -4.17 15.46 8.77
CA SER A 35 -3.73 16.84 8.46
C SER A 35 -2.22 17.04 8.56
N ASP A 36 -1.57 16.26 9.43
CA ASP A 36 -0.18 16.40 9.81
C ASP A 36 0.71 15.43 9.03
N LEU A 37 0.10 14.46 8.32
CA LEU A 37 0.80 13.46 7.53
C LEU A 37 1.82 14.08 6.56
N LYS A 38 1.50 15.24 5.97
CA LYS A 38 2.37 15.96 5.02
C LYS A 38 3.73 16.36 5.60
N ASP A 39 3.85 16.47 6.91
CA ASP A 39 5.11 16.79 7.60
C ASP A 39 6.01 15.55 7.73
N TYR A 40 5.45 14.35 7.49
CA TYR A 40 6.12 13.06 7.56
C TYR A 40 6.29 12.41 6.19
N TRP A 41 5.21 12.33 5.42
CA TRP A 41 5.13 11.57 4.17
C TRP A 41 4.27 12.31 3.15
N VAL A 42 4.74 12.36 1.90
CA VAL A 42 4.05 13.00 0.78
C VAL A 42 3.77 11.98 -0.33
N HIS A 43 2.62 12.11 -1.00
CA HIS A 43 2.27 11.24 -2.12
C HIS A 43 3.22 11.51 -3.29
N VAL A 44 3.78 10.44 -3.87
CA VAL A 44 4.70 10.54 -5.00
C VAL A 44 3.96 10.83 -6.30
N SER A 45 2.72 10.34 -6.44
CA SER A 45 1.91 10.49 -7.63
C SER A 45 1.14 11.81 -7.63
N LYS A 46 1.26 12.60 -8.71
CA LYS A 46 0.42 13.79 -8.94
C LYS A 46 -1.03 13.45 -9.29
N GLU A 47 -1.25 12.27 -9.83
CA GLU A 47 -2.57 11.79 -10.25
C GLU A 47 -2.90 10.51 -9.49
N PHE A 48 -4.10 10.47 -8.92
CA PHE A 48 -4.59 9.28 -8.23
C PHE A 48 -5.58 8.55 -9.14
N SER A 49 -5.21 7.36 -9.60
CA SER A 49 -6.11 6.46 -10.32
C SER A 49 -5.80 5.01 -9.95
N PHE A 50 -6.84 4.17 -9.92
CA PHE A 50 -6.68 2.74 -9.69
C PHE A 50 -7.70 1.96 -10.52
N LYS A 51 -7.31 0.77 -10.98
CA LYS A 51 -8.20 -0.07 -11.80
C LYS A 51 -9.25 -0.74 -10.92
N THR A 52 -10.53 -0.45 -11.11
CA THR A 52 -11.62 -1.13 -10.40
C THR A 52 -11.82 -2.59 -10.86
N GLY A 53 -11.29 -2.95 -12.03
CA GLY A 53 -11.35 -4.31 -12.56
C GLY A 53 -12.80 -4.73 -12.81
N LYS A 54 -13.22 -5.87 -12.27
CA LYS A 54 -14.59 -6.39 -12.35
C LYS A 54 -15.47 -5.99 -11.17
N LEU A 55 -15.00 -5.11 -10.28
CA LEU A 55 -15.80 -4.68 -9.13
C LEU A 55 -16.99 -3.85 -9.61
N LYS A 56 -18.19 -4.25 -9.21
CA LYS A 56 -19.41 -3.47 -9.43
C LYS A 56 -19.43 -2.33 -8.44
N GLN A 57 -19.44 -1.09 -8.94
CA GLN A 57 -19.54 0.08 -8.08
C GLN A 57 -20.90 0.07 -7.33
N PRO A 58 -20.89 0.40 -6.02
CA PRO A 58 -22.10 0.71 -5.29
C PRO A 58 -22.90 1.84 -5.97
N LYS A 59 -24.22 1.84 -5.76
CA LYS A 59 -25.11 2.86 -6.34
C LYS A 59 -25.10 4.16 -5.54
N GLU A 60 -24.90 4.05 -4.24
CA GLU A 60 -24.94 5.17 -3.31
C GLU A 60 -23.52 5.67 -3.03
N PRO A 61 -23.33 7.00 -2.91
CA PRO A 61 -22.07 7.56 -2.50
C PRO A 61 -21.71 7.10 -1.08
N GLY A 62 -20.44 7.18 -0.73
CA GLY A 62 -19.98 6.69 0.55
C GLY A 62 -18.53 7.03 0.85
N PHE A 63 -18.07 6.61 2.02
CA PHE A 63 -16.68 6.77 2.43
C PHE A 63 -16.18 5.55 3.19
N VAL A 64 -14.85 5.39 3.23
CA VAL A 64 -14.16 4.41 4.05
C VAL A 64 -13.01 5.08 4.78
N LYS A 65 -12.91 4.85 6.10
CA LYS A 65 -11.74 5.24 6.90
C LYS A 65 -10.82 4.04 7.07
N ILE A 66 -9.57 4.20 6.68
CA ILE A 66 -8.56 3.14 6.78
C ILE A 66 -7.39 3.63 7.64
N MET A 67 -7.12 2.90 8.72
CA MET A 67 -5.89 3.03 9.49
C MET A 67 -4.80 2.15 8.88
N TYR A 68 -3.59 2.66 8.73
CA TYR A 68 -2.46 1.89 8.22
C TYR A 68 -1.13 2.46 8.73
N LEU A 69 -0.08 1.64 8.61
CA LEU A 69 1.31 2.02 8.87
C LEU A 69 1.95 2.46 7.55
N ILE A 70 2.65 3.59 7.55
CA ILE A 70 3.67 3.91 6.57
C ILE A 70 5.02 3.62 7.23
N ASP A 71 5.74 2.64 6.71
CA ASP A 71 7.03 2.22 7.25
C ASP A 71 8.16 3.19 6.84
N SER A 72 9.39 2.92 7.27
CA SER A 72 10.54 3.80 6.98
C SER A 72 11.02 3.79 5.53
N ASN A 73 10.46 2.93 4.69
CA ASN A 73 10.65 2.93 3.24
C ASN A 73 9.52 3.66 2.49
N GLY A 74 8.48 4.12 3.20
CA GLY A 74 7.30 4.71 2.57
C GLY A 74 6.28 3.68 2.08
N GLU A 75 6.45 2.40 2.48
CA GLU A 75 5.55 1.31 2.12
C GLU A 75 4.40 1.20 3.12
N ILE A 76 3.22 0.81 2.63
CA ILE A 76 2.01 0.70 3.44
C ILE A 76 1.85 -0.71 4.00
N PHE A 77 1.63 -0.82 5.31
CA PHE A 77 1.41 -2.08 6.02
C PHE A 77 0.14 -2.06 6.87
N GLU A 78 -0.37 -3.27 7.13
CA GLU A 78 -1.46 -3.53 8.10
C GLU A 78 -2.71 -2.64 7.92
N PRO A 79 -3.25 -2.49 6.69
CA PRO A 79 -4.45 -1.68 6.50
C PRO A 79 -5.63 -2.28 7.24
N LYS A 80 -6.30 -1.45 8.05
CA LYS A 80 -7.48 -1.80 8.83
C LYS A 80 -8.59 -0.80 8.56
N ILE A 81 -9.72 -1.30 8.06
CA ILE A 81 -10.93 -0.49 7.94
C ILE A 81 -11.48 -0.26 9.35
N VAL A 82 -11.64 1.02 9.71
CA VAL A 82 -12.15 1.44 11.02
C VAL A 82 -13.56 1.99 10.93
N GLU A 83 -13.99 2.45 9.75
CA GLU A 83 -15.35 2.90 9.47
C GLU A 83 -15.64 2.76 7.97
N SER A 84 -16.88 2.40 7.62
CA SER A 84 -17.33 2.27 6.24
C SER A 84 -18.81 2.63 6.14
N VAL A 85 -19.15 3.50 5.21
CA VAL A 85 -20.54 3.93 4.96
C VAL A 85 -20.79 4.00 3.45
N PRO A 86 -21.80 3.28 2.91
CA PRO A 86 -22.53 2.20 3.55
C PRO A 86 -21.61 1.03 3.93
N ASP A 87 -21.95 0.31 5.01
CA ASP A 87 -21.10 -0.74 5.57
C ASP A 87 -20.67 -1.77 4.51
N GLY A 88 -19.36 -1.97 4.37
CA GLY A 88 -18.76 -2.92 3.45
C GLY A 88 -18.84 -2.57 1.95
N ALA A 89 -19.60 -1.53 1.56
CA ALA A 89 -19.91 -1.28 0.15
C ALA A 89 -18.67 -0.84 -0.65
N TRP A 90 -17.85 0.02 -0.05
CA TRP A 90 -16.69 0.63 -0.69
C TRP A 90 -15.34 0.02 -0.26
N ASP A 91 -15.33 -0.90 0.69
CA ASP A 91 -14.12 -1.47 1.31
C ASP A 91 -13.07 -1.97 0.30
N LYS A 92 -13.50 -2.78 -0.68
CA LYS A 92 -12.60 -3.32 -1.70
C LYS A 92 -12.02 -2.23 -2.61
N PHE A 93 -12.81 -1.19 -2.88
CA PHE A 93 -12.34 -0.04 -3.65
C PHE A 93 -11.33 0.76 -2.84
N ALA A 94 -11.61 1.00 -1.56
CA ALA A 94 -10.76 1.72 -0.65
C ALA A 94 -9.41 1.01 -0.40
N LEU A 95 -9.42 -0.31 -0.19
CA LEU A 95 -8.18 -1.08 -0.06
C LEU A 95 -7.35 -1.10 -1.34
N ARG A 96 -8.00 -1.17 -2.51
CA ARG A 96 -7.28 -1.09 -3.78
C ARG A 96 -6.76 0.33 -4.06
N ALA A 97 -7.54 1.34 -3.70
CA ALA A 97 -7.11 2.73 -3.74
C ALA A 97 -5.84 2.92 -2.91
N LEU A 98 -5.86 2.46 -1.66
CA LEU A 98 -4.73 2.50 -0.75
C LEU A 98 -3.50 1.78 -1.31
N SER A 99 -3.67 0.60 -1.92
CA SER A 99 -2.54 -0.17 -2.48
C SER A 99 -1.84 0.50 -3.68
N ASN A 100 -2.37 1.61 -4.19
CA ASN A 100 -1.75 2.39 -5.27
C ASN A 100 -1.06 3.66 -4.73
N LEU A 101 -1.21 3.96 -3.43
CA LEU A 101 -0.51 5.06 -2.79
C LEU A 101 0.95 4.68 -2.57
N HIS A 102 1.83 5.60 -2.95
CA HIS A 102 3.26 5.51 -2.70
C HIS A 102 3.70 6.79 -2.01
N TYR A 103 4.50 6.64 -0.95
CA TYR A 103 4.95 7.76 -0.14
C TYR A 103 6.44 8.01 -0.32
N ALA A 104 6.82 9.28 -0.38
CA ALA A 104 8.19 9.74 -0.19
C ALA A 104 8.28 10.49 1.15
N PRO A 105 9.45 10.47 1.82
CA PRO A 105 9.63 11.24 3.03
C PRO A 105 9.47 12.74 2.74
N ALA A 106 8.72 13.42 3.60
CA ALA A 106 8.65 14.88 3.58
C ALA A 106 10.02 15.48 3.94
N LYS A 107 10.26 16.74 3.53
CA LYS A 107 11.52 17.44 3.84
C LYS A 107 11.81 17.51 5.35
N ALA A 108 10.76 17.61 6.17
CA ALA A 108 10.87 17.62 7.63
C ALA A 108 11.13 16.24 8.24
N ASN A 109 10.91 15.14 7.50
CA ASN A 109 11.08 13.77 7.97
C ASN A 109 12.42 13.16 7.57
N SER A 110 13.52 13.83 7.89
CA SER A 110 14.88 13.38 7.54
C SER A 110 15.28 12.04 8.16
N SER A 111 14.55 11.57 9.18
CA SER A 111 14.79 10.26 9.82
C SER A 111 13.90 9.13 9.31
N ASN A 112 13.08 9.38 8.28
CA ASN A 112 12.07 8.45 7.76
C ASN A 112 11.26 7.81 8.88
N ARG A 113 10.78 8.64 9.82
CA ARG A 113 10.02 8.17 10.97
C ARG A 113 8.74 7.49 10.47
N PRO A 114 8.51 6.22 10.81
CA PRO A 114 7.31 5.53 10.40
C PRO A 114 6.11 6.08 11.18
N VAL A 115 4.93 6.07 10.56
CA VAL A 115 3.71 6.63 11.17
C VAL A 115 2.50 5.73 10.97
N TYR A 116 1.63 5.68 11.97
CA TYR A 116 0.25 5.26 11.80
C TYR A 116 -0.61 6.48 11.47
N VAL A 117 -1.50 6.33 10.49
CA VAL A 117 -2.46 7.37 10.09
C VAL A 117 -3.79 6.73 9.72
N THR A 118 -4.88 7.49 9.91
CA THR A 118 -6.21 7.10 9.42
C THR A 118 -6.64 8.05 8.30
N THR A 119 -6.82 7.52 7.09
CA THR A 119 -7.26 8.28 5.91
C THR A 119 -8.72 7.99 5.60
N THR A 120 -9.50 9.03 5.34
CA THR A 120 -10.85 8.93 4.76
C THR A 120 -10.75 8.96 3.23
N LEU A 121 -11.34 7.98 2.57
CA LEU A 121 -11.52 7.96 1.11
C LEU A 121 -13.00 8.09 0.78
N GLU A 122 -13.36 9.09 -0.01
CA GLU A 122 -14.73 9.37 -0.44
C GLU A 122 -14.99 8.84 -1.86
N PHE A 123 -16.21 8.37 -2.11
CA PHE A 123 -16.62 7.73 -3.36
C PHE A 123 -18.01 8.20 -3.81
N GLY A 124 -18.18 8.33 -5.14
CA GLY A 124 -19.49 8.63 -5.75
C GLY A 124 -19.90 10.11 -5.69
N LEU A 125 -18.94 11.02 -5.49
CA LEU A 125 -19.12 12.46 -5.64
C LEU A 125 -19.17 12.89 -7.11
#